data_AF-A0A8S3FHX1-F1
#
_entry.id   AF-A0A8S3FHX1-F1
#
_cell.length_a   1.000
_cell.length_b   1.000
_cell.length_c   1.000
_cell.angle_alpha   90.00
_cell.angle_beta   90.00
_cell.angle_gamma   90.00
#
_symmetry.space_group_name_H-M   'P 1'
#
loop_
_entity.id
_entity.type
_entity.pdbx_description
1 polymer ?
#
loop_
_entity_poly.entity_id
_entity_poly.type
_entity_poly.pdbx_seq_one_letter_code
_entity_poly.pdbx_strand_id
1 'polypeptide(L)'
;RFRVKFIPDQAGSYFVHIKFNGLDLYGSPFPCNVLSSDFTLENYEYAPINKRSLFLIKPKSNSKFNPNLHIDIVTPSGNCIQEKIEEKSTNIYAIQYTPNEIGDHHIMFYTDSDKKCMITKFICQVYDATKIRISDLPSAIPHQLYKFIVNTMDAGDGYVSVKIKQNGNRLAHEQTRIDLHIYEITFLPETQDECIVTISFNGENS
;
A
#
# COMPACT_ATOMS: atom_id res chain seq x y z
N ARG A 1 -13.09 37.36 -0.94
CA ARG A 1 -13.37 35.90 -0.94
C ARG A 1 -12.72 35.32 0.31
N PHE A 2 -13.50 34.78 1.24
CA PHE A 2 -12.97 34.17 2.47
C PHE A 2 -12.95 32.65 2.29
N ARG A 3 -11.87 32.00 2.70
CA ARG A 3 -11.74 30.54 2.72
C ARG A 3 -11.63 30.11 4.17
N VAL A 4 -12.56 29.27 4.62
CA VAL A 4 -12.55 28.70 5.96
C VAL A 4 -12.26 27.21 5.82
N LYS A 5 -11.40 26.68 6.70
CA LYS A 5 -11.09 25.25 6.79
C LYS A 5 -11.48 24.77 8.17
N PHE A 6 -12.26 23.70 8.23
CA PHE A 6 -12.66 23.00 9.45
C PHE A 6 -12.01 21.61 9.43
N ILE A 7 -11.37 21.23 10.54
CA ILE A 7 -10.81 19.89 10.74
C ILE A 7 -11.44 19.36 12.03
N PRO A 8 -12.44 18.48 11.94
CA PRO A 8 -13.09 17.91 13.11
C PRO A 8 -12.19 16.87 13.80
N ASP A 9 -12.15 16.89 15.12
CA ASP A 9 -11.39 15.92 15.92
C ASP A 9 -12.16 14.60 16.13
N GLN A 10 -13.49 14.62 16.00
CA GLN A 10 -14.36 13.46 16.21
C GLN A 10 -15.41 13.34 15.11
N ALA A 11 -15.88 12.12 14.90
CA ALA A 11 -17.07 11.89 14.10
C ALA A 11 -18.32 12.39 14.82
N GLY A 12 -19.25 12.95 14.07
CA GLY A 12 -20.51 13.48 14.58
C GLY A 12 -21.24 14.35 13.56
N SER A 13 -22.48 14.70 13.88
CA SER A 13 -23.22 15.72 13.14
C SER A 13 -22.83 17.09 13.65
N TYR A 14 -22.17 17.87 12.79
CA TYR A 14 -21.82 19.26 13.05
C TYR A 14 -22.76 20.21 12.30
N PHE A 15 -22.82 21.44 12.80
CA PHE A 15 -23.53 22.53 12.16
C PHE A 15 -22.55 23.69 11.98
N VAL A 16 -22.31 24.08 10.73
CA VAL A 16 -21.46 25.23 10.43
C VAL A 16 -22.34 26.47 10.39
N HIS A 17 -22.17 27.33 11.40
CA HIS A 17 -22.84 28.63 11.46
C HIS A 17 -22.02 29.68 10.70
N ILE A 18 -22.65 30.35 9.75
CA ILE A 18 -22.07 31.49 9.04
C ILE A 18 -22.90 32.73 9.38
N LYS A 19 -22.30 33.68 10.09
CA LYS A 19 -22.96 34.90 10.56
C LYS A 19 -22.29 36.16 9.98
N PHE A 20 -23.09 37.19 9.74
CA PHE A 20 -22.64 38.55 9.43
C PHE A 20 -23.34 39.54 10.37
N ASN A 21 -22.57 40.36 11.09
CA ASN A 21 -23.10 41.27 12.13
C ASN A 21 -24.00 40.58 13.17
N GLY A 22 -23.67 39.35 13.54
CA GLY A 22 -24.43 38.56 14.51
C GLY A 22 -25.69 37.88 13.95
N LEU A 23 -26.07 38.15 12.70
CA LEU A 23 -27.19 37.53 12.01
C LEU A 23 -26.71 36.36 11.15
N ASP A 24 -27.40 35.22 11.22
CA ASP A 24 -27.14 34.08 10.35
C ASP A 24 -27.40 34.46 8.88
N LEU A 25 -26.47 34.07 8.01
CA LEU A 25 -26.66 34.19 6.56
C LEU A 25 -27.67 33.14 6.08
N TYR A 26 -28.26 33.41 4.91
CA TYR A 26 -29.20 32.48 4.28
C TYR A 26 -28.58 31.08 4.13
N GLY A 27 -29.27 30.06 4.66
CA GLY A 27 -28.82 28.66 4.65
C GLY A 27 -27.96 28.26 5.86
N SER A 28 -27.59 29.18 6.75
CA SER A 28 -26.96 28.86 8.04
C SER A 28 -28.01 28.44 9.07
N PRO A 29 -27.78 27.39 9.88
CA PRO A 29 -26.58 26.54 9.85
C PRO A 29 -26.59 25.53 8.70
N PHE A 30 -25.40 25.29 8.14
CA PHE A 30 -25.20 24.23 7.15
C PHE A 30 -24.91 22.91 7.88
N PRO A 31 -25.68 21.83 7.63
CA PRO A 31 -25.39 20.52 8.20
C PRO A 31 -24.07 19.98 7.64
N CYS A 32 -23.21 19.48 8.52
CA CYS A 32 -21.91 18.91 8.19
C CYS A 32 -21.72 17.62 8.99
N ASN A 33 -22.04 16.48 8.38
CA ASN A 33 -21.80 15.19 9.04
C ASN A 33 -20.34 14.78 8.84
N VAL A 34 -19.61 14.64 9.93
CA VAL A 34 -18.26 14.13 9.95
C VAL A 34 -18.35 12.65 10.29
N LEU A 35 -18.00 11.79 9.36
CA LEU A 35 -17.98 10.36 9.60
C LEU A 35 -16.60 9.93 10.10
N SER A 36 -16.57 8.97 11.03
CA SER A 36 -15.35 8.27 11.40
C SER A 36 -15.01 7.24 10.34
N SER A 37 -13.73 6.97 10.16
CA SER A 37 -13.28 5.75 9.51
C SER A 37 -13.50 4.58 10.48
N ASP A 38 -14.75 4.17 10.68
CA ASP A 38 -15.17 3.02 11.50
C ASP A 38 -14.84 1.67 10.84
N PHE A 39 -13.83 1.67 9.96
CA PHE A 39 -13.35 0.50 9.26
C PHE A 39 -11.81 0.46 9.25
N THR A 40 -11.28 -0.73 9.07
CA THR A 40 -9.88 -1.02 8.77
C THR A 40 -9.77 -1.64 7.39
N LEU A 41 -8.58 -1.47 6.80
CA LEU A 41 -8.19 -2.22 5.61
C LEU A 41 -7.23 -3.34 6.00
N GLU A 42 -7.32 -4.46 5.31
CA GLU A 42 -6.35 -5.56 5.38
C GLU A 42 -5.84 -5.89 3.99
N ASN A 43 -4.53 -6.16 3.87
CA ASN A 43 -3.85 -6.54 2.62
C ASN A 43 -3.96 -5.46 1.54
N TYR A 44 -3.84 -4.18 1.90
CA TYR A 44 -3.93 -3.06 0.96
C TYR A 44 -2.57 -2.40 0.70
N GLU A 45 -1.59 -2.64 1.56
CA GLU A 45 -0.34 -1.88 1.64
C GLU A 45 0.54 -2.09 0.41
N TYR A 46 0.51 -3.29 -0.19
CA TYR A 46 1.33 -3.63 -1.35
C TYR A 46 0.52 -4.40 -2.38
N ALA A 47 0.76 -4.12 -3.66
CA ALA A 47 0.15 -4.85 -4.77
C ALA A 47 1.14 -5.01 -5.95
N PRO A 48 1.23 -6.20 -6.56
CA PRO A 48 2.01 -6.37 -7.78
C PRO A 48 1.33 -5.71 -8.98
N ILE A 49 2.12 -5.03 -9.82
CA ILE A 49 1.65 -4.43 -11.06
C ILE A 49 1.07 -5.50 -12.00
N ASN A 50 0.03 -5.13 -12.75
CA ASN A 50 -0.64 -5.94 -13.77
C ASN A 50 -1.21 -7.28 -13.28
N LYS A 51 -1.33 -7.45 -11.95
CA LYS A 51 -1.92 -8.64 -11.34
C LYS A 51 -3.13 -8.26 -10.50
N ARG A 52 -4.14 -9.12 -10.52
CA ARG A 52 -5.35 -8.93 -9.72
C ARG A 52 -4.97 -8.98 -8.24
N SER A 53 -5.23 -7.88 -7.54
CA SER A 53 -4.99 -7.70 -6.12
C SER A 53 -6.32 -7.53 -5.38
N LEU A 54 -6.30 -7.80 -4.08
CA LEU A 54 -7.48 -7.77 -3.23
C LEU A 54 -7.12 -7.25 -1.84
N PHE A 55 -7.88 -6.25 -1.37
CA PHE A 55 -7.89 -5.87 0.04
C PHE A 55 -9.29 -6.02 0.63
N LEU A 56 -9.35 -6.18 1.95
CA LEU A 56 -10.60 -6.28 2.69
C LEU A 56 -10.88 -5.00 3.44
N ILE A 57 -12.15 -4.60 3.47
CA ILE A 57 -12.67 -3.58 4.36
C ILE A 57 -13.44 -4.29 5.47
N LYS A 58 -13.04 -4.04 6.72
CA LYS A 58 -13.67 -4.63 7.91
C LYS A 58 -14.10 -3.54 8.89
N PRO A 59 -15.22 -3.72 9.60
CA PRO A 59 -15.64 -2.74 10.61
C PRO A 59 -14.71 -2.80 11.82
N LYS A 60 -14.40 -1.66 12.43
CA LYS A 60 -13.60 -1.58 13.67
C LYS A 60 -14.33 -2.08 14.91
N SER A 61 -15.66 -2.11 14.87
CA SER A 61 -16.51 -2.61 15.96
C SER A 61 -17.70 -3.37 15.37
N ASN A 62 -18.63 -3.85 16.20
CA ASN A 62 -19.91 -4.40 15.74
C ASN A 62 -20.84 -3.34 15.11
N SER A 63 -20.37 -2.10 14.90
CA SER A 63 -21.08 -1.07 14.16
C SER A 63 -21.29 -1.49 12.70
N LYS A 64 -22.47 -1.14 12.16
CA LYS A 64 -22.81 -1.40 10.76
C LYS A 64 -21.88 -0.58 9.87
N PHE A 65 -21.22 -1.23 8.92
CA PHE A 65 -20.50 -0.54 7.86
C PHE A 65 -21.53 0.14 6.96
N ASN A 66 -21.27 1.37 6.52
CA ASN A 66 -22.20 2.08 5.66
C ASN A 66 -22.10 1.49 4.22
N PRO A 67 -23.15 0.87 3.68
CA PRO A 67 -23.10 0.26 2.35
C PRO A 67 -22.96 1.30 1.22
N ASN A 68 -23.16 2.59 1.49
CA ASN A 68 -23.03 3.69 0.51
C ASN A 68 -21.60 4.27 0.43
N LEU A 69 -20.58 3.48 0.76
CA LEU A 69 -19.19 3.90 0.63
C LEU A 69 -18.76 3.82 -0.84
N HIS A 70 -18.41 4.97 -1.39
CA HIS A 70 -17.80 5.07 -2.71
C HIS A 70 -16.28 5.04 -2.58
N ILE A 71 -15.62 4.33 -3.48
CA ILE A 71 -14.18 4.10 -3.44
C ILE A 71 -13.59 4.54 -4.76
N ASP A 72 -12.45 5.21 -4.71
CA ASP A 72 -11.56 5.36 -5.86
C ASP A 72 -10.19 4.79 -5.52
N ILE A 73 -9.56 4.16 -6.50
CA ILE A 73 -8.15 3.81 -6.45
C ILE A 73 -7.45 4.65 -7.52
N VAL A 74 -6.74 5.69 -7.08
CA VAL A 74 -6.12 6.68 -7.97
C VAL A 74 -4.64 6.36 -8.16
N THR A 75 -4.19 6.22 -9.40
CA THR A 75 -2.79 5.96 -9.76
C THR A 75 -1.89 7.18 -9.53
N PRO A 76 -0.55 7.03 -9.53
CA PRO A 76 0.38 8.14 -9.44
C PRO A 76 0.16 9.23 -10.50
N SER A 77 -0.24 8.84 -11.72
CA SER A 77 -0.56 9.79 -12.80
C SER A 77 -1.94 10.46 -12.66
N GLY A 78 -2.74 10.06 -11.67
CA GLY A 78 -4.05 10.64 -11.38
C GLY A 78 -5.23 9.92 -12.05
N ASN A 79 -5.00 8.77 -12.69
CA ASN A 79 -6.07 7.97 -13.29
C ASN A 79 -6.81 7.15 -12.22
N CYS A 80 -8.10 6.88 -12.41
CA CYS A 80 -8.82 5.94 -11.56
C CYS A 80 -8.74 4.52 -12.13
N ILE A 81 -8.37 3.55 -11.28
CA ILE A 81 -8.46 2.12 -11.59
C ILE A 81 -9.88 1.65 -11.30
N GLN A 82 -10.42 0.83 -12.20
CA GLN A 82 -11.69 0.14 -11.97
C GLN A 82 -11.55 -0.92 -10.88
N GLU A 83 -12.39 -0.80 -9.86
CA GLU A 83 -12.54 -1.76 -8.78
C GLU A 83 -13.81 -2.61 -8.92
N LYS A 84 -13.79 -3.79 -8.30
CA LYS A 84 -14.96 -4.63 -8.09
C LYS A 84 -15.16 -4.83 -6.59
N ILE A 85 -16.34 -4.45 -6.11
CA ILE A 85 -16.75 -4.57 -4.72
C ILE A 85 -17.62 -5.82 -4.56
N GLU A 86 -17.27 -6.68 -3.60
CA GLU A 86 -18.03 -7.88 -3.27
C GLU A 86 -18.18 -7.99 -1.75
N GLU A 87 -19.42 -8.08 -1.24
CA GLU A 87 -19.65 -8.39 0.17
C GLU A 87 -19.38 -9.87 0.42
N LYS A 88 -18.38 -10.19 1.25
CA LYS A 88 -17.99 -11.57 1.58
C LYS A 88 -18.77 -12.14 2.76
N SER A 89 -19.11 -11.29 3.72
CA SER A 89 -19.97 -11.57 4.86
C SER A 89 -20.48 -10.25 5.42
N THR A 90 -21.40 -10.30 6.38
CA THR A 90 -22.04 -9.10 6.95
C THR A 90 -21.02 -8.01 7.29
N ASN A 91 -21.09 -6.88 6.58
CA ASN A 91 -20.20 -5.72 6.74
C ASN A 91 -18.72 -5.92 6.36
N ILE A 92 -18.36 -7.03 5.71
CA ILE A 92 -16.99 -7.30 5.22
C ILE A 92 -17.01 -7.28 3.70
N TYR A 93 -16.28 -6.32 3.12
CA TYR A 93 -16.24 -6.10 1.68
C TYR A 93 -14.85 -6.41 1.14
N ALA A 94 -14.78 -7.18 0.06
CA ALA A 94 -13.57 -7.39 -0.71
C ALA A 94 -13.54 -6.44 -1.90
N ILE A 95 -12.43 -5.72 -2.03
CA ILE A 95 -12.17 -4.83 -3.16
C ILE A 95 -11.12 -5.47 -4.05
N GLN A 96 -11.51 -5.81 -5.27
CA GLN A 96 -10.62 -6.36 -6.29
C GLN A 96 -10.26 -5.29 -7.31
N TYR A 97 -8.98 -5.22 -7.66
CA TYR A 97 -8.47 -4.26 -8.65
C TYR A 97 -7.20 -4.83 -9.30
N THR A 98 -6.80 -4.23 -10.42
CA THR A 98 -5.55 -4.58 -11.10
C THR A 98 -4.79 -3.28 -11.35
N PRO A 99 -3.73 -2.98 -10.57
CA PRO A 99 -2.96 -1.77 -10.79
C PRO A 99 -2.09 -1.90 -12.03
N ASN A 100 -1.81 -0.77 -12.68
CA ASN A 100 -1.13 -0.71 -13.98
C ASN A 100 0.04 0.29 -14.02
N GLU A 101 0.33 0.93 -12.88
CA GLU A 101 1.44 1.87 -12.70
C GLU A 101 2.25 1.45 -11.46
N ILE A 102 3.55 1.74 -11.42
CA ILE A 102 4.38 1.51 -10.22
C ILE A 102 4.29 2.76 -9.33
N GLY A 103 4.22 2.56 -8.00
CA GLY A 103 4.26 3.62 -7.00
C GLY A 103 2.96 3.82 -6.22
N ASP A 104 2.84 4.98 -5.58
CA ASP A 104 1.77 5.34 -4.66
C ASP A 104 0.38 5.40 -5.30
N HIS A 105 -0.43 4.38 -5.06
CA HIS A 105 -1.85 4.39 -5.38
C HIS A 105 -2.66 4.85 -4.19
N HIS A 106 -3.52 5.84 -4.39
CA HIS A 106 -4.36 6.40 -3.34
C HIS A 106 -5.73 5.73 -3.33
N ILE A 107 -6.03 5.00 -2.25
CA ILE A 107 -7.34 4.41 -2.01
C ILE A 107 -8.17 5.44 -1.22
N MET A 108 -9.14 6.07 -1.87
CA MET A 108 -9.95 7.15 -1.31
C MET A 108 -11.37 6.68 -1.05
N PHE A 109 -11.91 7.05 0.12
CA PHE A 109 -13.27 6.69 0.54
C PHE A 109 -14.14 7.92 0.63
N TYR A 110 -15.34 7.86 0.07
CA TYR A 110 -16.30 8.96 0.04
C TYR A 110 -17.67 8.54 0.59
N THR A 111 -18.39 9.52 1.14
CA THR A 111 -19.76 9.33 1.67
C THR A 111 -20.85 9.54 0.64
N ASP A 112 -20.51 10.22 -0.46
CA ASP A 112 -21.42 10.70 -1.48
C ASP A 112 -20.98 10.24 -2.86
N SER A 113 -21.95 9.96 -3.73
CA SER A 113 -21.71 9.55 -5.11
C SER A 113 -20.98 10.61 -5.94
N ASP A 114 -21.11 11.87 -5.55
CA ASP A 114 -20.47 13.02 -6.19
C ASP A 114 -19.00 13.20 -5.77
N LYS A 115 -18.50 12.39 -4.83
CA LYS A 115 -17.11 12.38 -4.33
C LYS A 115 -16.63 13.72 -3.78
N LYS A 116 -17.55 14.55 -3.25
CA LYS A 116 -17.22 15.86 -2.67
C LYS A 116 -16.76 15.74 -1.23
N CYS A 117 -17.11 14.66 -0.54
CA CYS A 117 -16.83 14.44 0.87
C CYS A 117 -15.95 13.19 1.05
N MET A 118 -14.63 13.38 0.97
CA MET A 118 -13.65 12.34 1.28
C MET A 118 -13.56 12.12 2.79
N ILE A 119 -13.76 10.89 3.23
CA ILE A 119 -13.68 10.46 4.63
C ILE A 119 -12.22 10.24 5.03
N THR A 120 -11.50 9.47 4.22
CA THR A 120 -10.14 9.04 4.51
C THR A 120 -9.44 8.58 3.23
N LYS A 121 -8.11 8.49 3.31
CA LYS A 121 -7.25 7.97 2.24
C LYS A 121 -6.22 7.01 2.82
N PHE A 122 -5.91 5.97 2.04
CA PHE A 122 -4.83 5.03 2.30
C PHE A 122 -3.90 4.98 1.09
N ILE A 123 -2.67 4.54 1.30
CA ILE A 123 -1.67 4.39 0.24
C ILE A 123 -1.40 2.90 0.04
N CYS A 124 -1.50 2.45 -1.21
CA CYS A 124 -1.06 1.16 -1.68
C CYS A 124 0.21 1.35 -2.51
N GLN A 125 1.30 0.67 -2.13
CA GLN A 125 2.55 0.66 -2.86
C GLN A 125 2.51 -0.41 -3.95
N VAL A 126 2.39 0.03 -5.21
CA VAL A 126 2.41 -0.88 -6.35
C VAL A 126 3.85 -1.12 -6.81
N TYR A 127 4.22 -2.39 -6.93
CA TYR A 127 5.59 -2.81 -7.24
C TYR A 127 5.68 -3.74 -8.45
N ASP A 128 6.90 -3.86 -8.99
CA ASP A 128 7.26 -4.78 -10.07
C ASP A 128 8.54 -5.54 -9.72
N ALA A 129 8.38 -6.76 -9.22
CA ALA A 129 9.49 -7.63 -8.83
C ALA A 129 10.44 -7.95 -10.01
N THR A 130 9.94 -7.90 -11.25
CA THR A 130 10.76 -8.19 -12.45
C THR A 130 11.79 -7.10 -12.76
N LYS A 131 11.66 -5.94 -12.12
CA LYS A 131 12.59 -4.82 -12.26
C LYS A 131 13.71 -4.81 -11.23
N ILE A 132 13.76 -5.82 -10.36
CA ILE A 132 14.89 -6.03 -9.46
C ILE A 132 16.11 -6.44 -10.29
N ARG A 133 17.24 -5.78 -10.04
CA ARG A 133 18.51 -6.10 -10.67
C ARG A 133 19.50 -6.58 -9.63
N ILE A 134 20.27 -7.58 -9.99
CA ILE A 134 21.44 -7.99 -9.21
C ILE A 134 22.70 -7.48 -9.90
N SER A 135 23.75 -7.19 -9.12
CA SER A 135 25.07 -6.97 -9.70
C SER A 135 25.56 -8.22 -10.40
N ASP A 136 26.63 -8.07 -11.18
CA ASP A 136 27.38 -9.23 -11.68
C ASP A 136 27.72 -10.17 -10.52
N LEU A 137 27.53 -11.47 -10.77
CA LEU A 137 27.80 -12.53 -9.81
C LEU A 137 29.21 -13.08 -10.10
N PRO A 138 30.25 -12.71 -9.34
CA PRO A 138 31.59 -13.26 -9.53
C PRO A 138 31.61 -14.77 -9.24
N SER A 139 32.69 -15.45 -9.59
CA SER A 139 32.89 -16.84 -9.15
C SER A 139 33.04 -16.91 -7.62
N ALA A 140 32.34 -17.85 -7.00
CA ALA A 140 32.45 -18.12 -5.58
C ALA A 140 33.63 -19.05 -5.28
N ILE A 141 34.30 -18.81 -4.15
CA ILE A 141 35.35 -19.69 -3.64
C ILE A 141 34.88 -20.21 -2.27
N PRO A 142 34.94 -21.53 -2.01
CA PRO A 142 34.55 -22.09 -0.72
C PRO A 142 35.30 -21.43 0.43
N HIS A 143 34.61 -21.18 1.54
CA HIS A 143 35.11 -20.53 2.74
C HIS A 143 35.63 -19.10 2.53
N GLN A 144 35.29 -18.47 1.40
CA GLN A 144 35.56 -17.05 1.15
C GLN A 144 34.26 -16.26 1.10
N LEU A 145 34.27 -15.09 1.73
CA LEU A 145 33.11 -14.22 1.79
C LEU A 145 32.65 -13.85 0.37
N TYR A 146 31.42 -14.23 0.04
CA TYR A 146 30.79 -13.92 -1.23
C TYR A 146 29.83 -12.74 -1.05
N LYS A 147 29.87 -11.81 -2.00
CA LYS A 147 29.07 -10.58 -1.97
C LYS A 147 28.44 -10.29 -3.32
N PHE A 148 27.19 -9.85 -3.29
CA PHE A 148 26.53 -9.27 -4.44
C PHE A 148 25.54 -8.18 -4.00
N ILE A 149 25.17 -7.31 -4.93
CA ILE A 149 24.26 -6.20 -4.69
C ILE A 149 22.90 -6.52 -5.30
N VAL A 150 21.83 -6.21 -4.57
CA VAL A 150 20.45 -6.21 -5.05
C VAL A 150 19.98 -4.76 -5.15
N ASN A 151 19.54 -4.36 -6.34
CA ASN A 151 19.01 -3.05 -6.65
C ASN A 151 17.51 -3.14 -6.96
N THR A 152 16.70 -2.41 -6.20
CA THR A 152 15.24 -2.38 -6.31
C THR A 152 14.70 -1.03 -6.79
N MET A 153 15.55 -0.15 -7.31
CA MET A 153 15.19 1.25 -7.64
C MET A 153 13.99 1.33 -8.61
N ASP A 154 13.96 0.46 -9.61
CA ASP A 154 12.90 0.44 -10.61
C ASP A 154 11.70 -0.45 -10.23
N ALA A 155 11.81 -1.19 -9.13
CA ALA A 155 10.78 -2.15 -8.68
C ALA A 155 9.66 -1.49 -7.86
N GLY A 156 9.82 -0.23 -7.45
CA GLY A 156 8.92 0.44 -6.52
C GLY A 156 9.25 0.13 -5.05
N ASP A 157 8.42 0.62 -4.14
CA ASP A 157 8.66 0.46 -2.70
C ASP A 157 8.31 -0.96 -2.22
N GLY A 158 9.13 -1.45 -1.29
CA GLY A 158 8.92 -2.76 -0.70
C GLY A 158 10.09 -3.28 0.10
N TYR A 159 9.99 -4.55 0.47
CA TYR A 159 11.03 -5.26 1.20
C TYR A 159 11.61 -6.41 0.38
N VAL A 160 12.93 -6.51 0.38
CA VAL A 160 13.67 -7.63 -0.18
C VAL A 160 13.84 -8.71 0.88
N SER A 161 13.54 -9.96 0.53
CA SER A 161 13.90 -11.15 1.29
C SER A 161 14.82 -12.03 0.47
N VAL A 162 15.94 -12.43 1.06
CA VAL A 162 16.88 -13.36 0.42
C VAL A 162 16.89 -14.69 1.16
N LYS A 163 16.95 -15.77 0.40
CA LYS A 163 17.18 -17.13 0.90
C LYS A 163 18.30 -17.75 0.08
N ILE A 164 19.28 -18.32 0.76
CA ILE A 164 20.41 -18.99 0.12
C ILE A 164 20.39 -20.45 0.55
N LYS A 165 20.54 -21.35 -0.41
CA LYS A 165 20.70 -22.78 -0.17
C LYS A 165 21.94 -23.32 -0.87
N GLN A 166 22.65 -24.23 -0.24
CA GLN A 166 23.73 -25.01 -0.84
C GLN A 166 23.50 -26.49 -0.47
N ASN A 167 23.54 -27.40 -1.45
CA ASN A 167 23.24 -28.82 -1.24
C ASN A 167 21.87 -29.08 -0.56
N GLY A 168 20.88 -28.25 -0.87
CA GLY A 168 19.54 -28.31 -0.26
C GLY A 168 19.45 -27.73 1.16
N ASN A 169 20.57 -27.46 1.82
CA ASN A 169 20.62 -26.89 3.15
C ASN A 169 20.56 -25.36 3.10
N ARG A 170 19.91 -24.75 4.09
CA ARG A 170 19.88 -23.28 4.21
C ARG A 170 21.26 -22.78 4.63
N LEU A 171 21.79 -21.84 3.87
CA LEU A 171 23.04 -21.17 4.17
C LEU A 171 22.75 -19.83 4.87
N ALA A 172 23.53 -19.52 5.91
CA ALA A 172 23.44 -18.24 6.60
C ALA A 172 23.95 -17.11 5.69
N HIS A 173 23.33 -15.94 5.81
CA HIS A 173 23.72 -14.74 5.08
C HIS A 173 23.39 -13.50 5.90
N GLU A 174 24.06 -12.42 5.55
CA GLU A 174 23.80 -11.07 6.02
C GLU A 174 23.16 -10.26 4.88
N GLN A 175 22.17 -9.46 5.23
CA GLN A 175 21.51 -8.53 4.32
C GLN A 175 21.62 -7.13 4.92
N THR A 176 22.39 -6.27 4.27
CA THR A 176 22.64 -4.90 4.72
C THR A 176 22.02 -3.93 3.74
N ARG A 177 21.11 -3.06 4.19
CA ARG A 177 20.61 -1.95 3.37
C ARG A 177 21.67 -0.85 3.36
N ILE A 178 22.29 -0.62 2.21
CA ILE A 178 23.38 0.37 2.05
C ILE A 178 22.89 1.69 1.45
N ASP A 179 21.73 1.68 0.78
CA ASP A 179 21.00 2.88 0.32
C ASP A 179 19.50 2.57 0.29
N LEU A 180 18.66 3.56 -0.04
CA LEU A 180 17.21 3.45 -0.09
C LEU A 180 16.74 2.24 -0.92
N HIS A 181 17.37 1.98 -2.07
CA HIS A 181 16.99 0.89 -2.98
C HIS A 181 18.10 -0.15 -3.18
N ILE A 182 19.16 -0.12 -2.37
CA ILE A 182 20.35 -0.93 -2.57
C ILE A 182 20.62 -1.77 -1.33
N TYR A 183 20.71 -3.09 -1.53
CA TYR A 183 21.02 -4.06 -0.48
C TYR A 183 22.30 -4.81 -0.86
N GLU A 184 23.25 -4.88 0.06
CA GLU A 184 24.40 -5.79 -0.03
C GLU A 184 24.02 -7.12 0.64
N ILE A 185 24.18 -8.21 -0.10
CA ILE A 185 24.01 -9.56 0.41
C ILE A 185 25.38 -10.20 0.55
N THR A 186 25.65 -10.74 1.72
CA THR A 186 26.93 -11.36 2.05
C THR A 186 26.71 -12.75 2.63
N PHE A 187 27.45 -13.75 2.15
CA PHE A 187 27.39 -15.11 2.70
C PHE A 187 28.71 -15.86 2.52
N LEU A 188 28.85 -17.02 3.16
CA LEU A 188 30.05 -17.84 3.11
C LEU A 188 29.70 -19.21 2.49
N PRO A 189 30.03 -19.48 1.21
CA PRO A 189 29.86 -20.81 0.62
C PRO A 189 30.70 -21.84 1.39
N GLU A 190 30.14 -23.00 1.72
CA GLU A 190 30.82 -24.06 2.47
C GLU A 190 31.58 -25.02 1.54
N THR A 191 30.99 -25.32 0.39
CA THR A 191 31.56 -26.26 -0.59
C THR A 191 31.67 -25.63 -1.99
N GLN A 192 32.21 -26.37 -2.96
CA GLN A 192 32.26 -25.98 -4.38
C GLN A 192 30.92 -26.18 -5.10
N ASP A 193 29.92 -26.72 -4.42
CA ASP A 193 28.62 -27.01 -5.01
C ASP A 193 27.82 -25.72 -5.26
N GLU A 194 26.84 -25.82 -6.14
CA GLU A 194 25.98 -24.69 -6.53
C GLU A 194 25.23 -24.10 -5.32
N CYS A 195 25.25 -22.76 -5.24
CA CYS A 195 24.40 -22.00 -4.33
C CYS A 195 23.15 -21.50 -5.07
N ILE A 196 21.98 -21.87 -4.57
CA ILE A 196 20.70 -21.36 -5.06
C ILE A 196 20.32 -20.15 -4.22
N VAL A 197 20.33 -18.98 -4.84
CA VAL A 197 19.86 -17.72 -4.25
C VAL A 197 18.44 -17.46 -4.74
N THR A 198 17.50 -17.35 -3.80
CA THR A 198 16.12 -16.94 -4.09
C THR A 198 15.89 -15.55 -3.50
N ILE A 199 15.47 -14.63 -4.36
CA ILE A 199 15.11 -13.28 -3.98
C ILE A 199 13.59 -13.16 -4.06
N SER A 200 12.99 -12.54 -3.06
CA SER A 200 11.56 -12.21 -3.05
C SER A 200 11.39 -10.72 -2.73
N PHE A 201 10.41 -10.09 -3.34
CA PHE A 201 10.01 -8.70 -3.11
C PHE A 201 8.55 -8.64 -2.70
N ASN A 202 8.27 -8.06 -1.54
CA ASN A 202 6.91 -8.02 -0.96
C ASN A 202 6.23 -9.41 -0.87
N GLY A 203 7.04 -10.47 -0.68
CA GLY A 203 6.58 -11.86 -0.63
C GLY A 203 6.45 -12.56 -1.97
N GLU A 204 6.64 -11.87 -3.09
CA GLU A 204 6.67 -12.47 -4.44
C GLU A 204 8.10 -12.81 -4.86
N ASN A 205 8.33 -14.03 -5.37
CA ASN A 205 9.65 -14.40 -5.90
C ASN A 205 9.96 -13.62 -7.19
N SER A 206 11.20 -13.13 -7.30
CA SER A 206 11.74 -12.40 -8.44
C SER A 206 12.60 -13.29 -9.33
#